data_AF-A8T495-F1
#
_entry.id   AF-A8T495-F1
#
_cell.length_a   1.000
_cell.length_b   1.000
_cell.length_c   1.000
_cell.angle_alpha   90.00
_cell.angle_beta   90.00
_cell.angle_gamma   90.00
#
_symmetry.space_group_name_H-M   'P 1'
#
loop_
_entity.id
_entity.type
_entity.pdbx_description
1 polymer ?
#
loop_
_entity_poly.entity_id
_entity_poly.type
_entity_poly.pdbx_seq_one_letter_code
_entity_poly.pdbx_strand_id
1 'polypeptide(L)'
;MSEAIPVYSAPYHLPCPDMVAYSLNQEQKAKGLEKLQEVRASLKEKRLDALLSERAELVAQGESTQSFIEQSKLKRKIILIDLEASRLKERWS
;
A
#
# COMPACT_ATOMS: atom_id res chain seq x y z
N MET A 1 4.37 -18.40 -34.59
CA MET A 1 4.85 -17.03 -34.87
C MET A 1 5.75 -16.66 -33.70
N SER A 2 7.06 -16.87 -33.82
CA SER A 2 8.04 -16.59 -32.77
C SER A 2 8.43 -15.12 -32.85
N GLU A 3 7.98 -14.30 -31.90
CA GLU A 3 8.33 -12.90 -31.81
C GLU A 3 9.73 -12.75 -31.21
N ALA A 4 10.64 -12.13 -31.96
CA ALA A 4 12.00 -11.86 -31.52
C ALA A 4 12.00 -10.75 -30.46
N ILE A 5 12.70 -10.98 -29.35
CA ILE A 5 12.86 -10.00 -28.27
C ILE A 5 13.66 -8.81 -28.81
N PRO A 6 13.15 -7.57 -28.75
CA PRO A 6 13.90 -6.41 -29.19
C PRO A 6 15.13 -6.20 -28.29
N VAL A 7 16.31 -6.29 -28.88
CA VAL A 7 17.57 -5.98 -28.21
C VAL A 7 17.71 -4.46 -28.18
N TYR A 8 17.47 -3.86 -27.02
CA TYR A 8 17.74 -2.45 -26.80
C TYR A 8 19.26 -2.25 -26.69
N SER A 9 19.84 -1.55 -27.67
CA SER A 9 21.23 -1.13 -27.61
C SER A 9 21.46 -0.19 -26.43
N ALA A 10 22.67 -0.25 -25.86
CA ALA A 10 23.09 0.67 -24.81
C ALA A 10 22.85 2.13 -25.26
N PRO A 11 22.39 3.02 -24.36
CA PRO A 11 22.11 4.41 -24.72
C PRO A 11 23.34 5.04 -25.39
N TYR A 12 23.13 5.64 -26.56
CA TYR A 12 24.17 6.21 -27.43
C TYR A 12 24.89 7.43 -26.82
N HIS A 13 24.41 7.89 -25.67
CA HIS A 13 24.90 9.09 -25.00
C HIS A 13 25.44 8.70 -23.63
N LEU A 14 26.74 8.92 -23.44
CA LEU A 14 27.33 9.00 -22.11
C LEU A 14 26.61 10.11 -21.33
N PRO A 15 26.39 9.95 -20.01
CA PRO A 15 25.93 11.06 -19.19
C PRO A 15 26.85 12.27 -19.41
N CYS A 16 26.26 13.45 -19.57
CA CYS A 16 27.00 14.67 -19.90
C CYS A 16 28.15 14.88 -18.89
N PRO A 17 29.43 14.93 -19.33
CA PRO A 17 30.59 14.82 -18.45
C PRO A 17 30.78 16.02 -17.50
N ASP A 18 30.17 17.17 -17.81
CA ASP A 18 30.39 18.43 -17.08
C ASP A 18 29.26 18.82 -16.12
N MET A 19 28.13 18.11 -16.15
CA MET A 19 27.14 18.27 -15.09
C MET A 19 27.51 17.35 -13.94
N VAL A 20 27.92 17.95 -12.82
CA VAL A 20 28.00 17.25 -11.54
C VAL A 20 26.64 16.58 -11.34
N ALA A 21 26.57 15.26 -11.55
CA ALA A 21 25.39 14.51 -11.23
C ALA A 21 25.21 14.70 -9.73
N TYR A 22 24.23 15.51 -9.32
CA TYR A 22 23.83 15.72 -7.94
C TYR A 22 23.19 14.43 -7.41
N SER A 23 23.97 13.36 -7.42
CA SER A 23 23.63 12.11 -6.81
C SER A 23 23.67 12.31 -5.31
N LEU A 24 22.65 11.81 -4.62
CA LEU A 24 22.60 11.88 -3.18
C LEU A 24 23.82 11.17 -2.59
N ASN A 25 24.47 11.82 -1.63
CA ASN A 25 25.52 11.18 -0.86
C ASN A 25 24.92 10.07 0.04
N GLN A 26 25.77 9.25 0.64
CA GLN A 26 25.32 8.10 1.45
C GLN A 26 24.42 8.52 2.62
N GLU A 27 24.75 9.63 3.28
CA GLU A 27 23.98 10.16 4.41
C GLU A 27 22.57 10.62 3.98
N GLN A 28 22.48 11.33 2.85
CA GLN A 28 21.22 11.78 2.28
C GLN A 28 20.34 10.59 1.87
N LYS A 29 20.94 9.54 1.31
CA LYS A 29 20.23 8.30 0.98
C LYS A 29 19.72 7.60 2.24
N ALA A 30 20.55 7.46 3.27
CA ALA A 30 20.15 6.84 4.54
C ALA A 30 18.97 7.58 5.18
N LYS A 31 19.08 8.90 5.30
CA LYS A 31 18.00 9.76 5.83
C LYS A 31 16.73 9.69 4.98
N GLY A 32 16.87 9.56 3.66
CA GLY A 32 15.74 9.36 2.75
C GLY A 32 15.03 8.03 3.02
N LEU A 33 15.79 6.95 3.20
CA LEU A 33 15.25 5.62 3.49
C LEU A 33 14.54 5.57 4.84
N GLU A 34 15.10 6.19 5.88
CA GLU A 34 14.46 6.31 7.20
C GLU A 34 13.09 6.98 7.09
N LYS A 35 13.03 8.15 6.43
CA LYS A 35 11.76 8.86 6.21
C LYS A 35 10.76 8.03 5.41
N LEU A 36 11.22 7.27 4.41
CA LEU A 36 10.33 6.40 3.64
C LEU A 36 9.74 5.28 4.50
N GLN A 37 10.51 4.74 5.45
CA GLN A 37 10.02 3.74 6.40
C GLN A 37 8.99 4.35 7.36
N GLU A 38 9.26 5.55 7.90
CA GLU A 38 8.30 6.29 8.75
C GLU A 38 6.99 6.56 8.01
N VAL A 39 7.06 7.06 6.77
CA VAL A 39 5.88 7.34 5.96
C VAL A 39 5.12 6.05 5.68
N ARG A 40 5.80 4.95 5.33
CA ARG A 40 5.15 3.65 5.10
C ARG A 40 4.43 3.15 6.35
N ALA A 41 5.03 3.28 7.53
CA ALA A 41 4.40 2.93 8.81
C ALA A 41 3.17 3.81 9.09
N SER A 42 3.30 5.13 8.94
CA SER A 42 2.18 6.05 9.18
C SER A 42 0.99 5.81 8.24
N LEU A 43 1.25 5.47 6.98
CA LEU A 43 0.20 5.13 6.01
C LEU A 43 -0.46 3.80 6.36
N LYS A 44 0.32 2.83 6.87
CA LYS A 44 -0.18 1.55 7.38
C LYS A 44 -1.20 1.76 8.47
N GLU A 45 -0.80 2.48 9.51
CA GLU A 45 -1.64 2.75 10.65
C GLU A 45 -2.92 3.47 10.22
N LYS A 46 -2.80 4.59 9.49
CA LYS A 46 -3.98 5.35 9.01
C LYS A 46 -4.99 4.50 8.24
N ARG A 47 -4.52 3.63 7.34
CA ARG A 47 -5.42 2.79 6.55
C ARG A 47 -6.02 1.66 7.39
N LEU A 48 -5.25 1.11 8.32
CA LEU A 48 -5.71 0.06 9.22
C LEU A 48 -6.76 0.59 10.19
N ASP A 49 -6.54 1.79 10.74
CA ASP A 49 -7.48 2.48 11.63
C ASP A 49 -8.82 2.76 10.92
N ALA A 50 -8.78 3.24 9.68
CA ALA A 50 -10.00 3.46 8.89
C ALA A 50 -10.80 2.17 8.67
N LEU A 51 -10.13 1.05 8.39
CA LEU A 51 -10.79 -0.25 8.25
C LEU A 51 -11.38 -0.74 9.58
N LEU A 52 -10.67 -0.54 10.70
CA LEU A 52 -11.15 -0.91 12.03
C LEU A 52 -12.35 -0.06 12.47
N SER A 53 -12.36 1.24 12.17
CA SER A 53 -13.51 2.09 12.45
C SER A 53 -14.73 1.68 11.62
N GLU A 54 -14.55 1.45 10.32
CA GLU A 54 -15.64 0.98 9.45
C GLU A 54 -16.20 -0.36 9.93
N ARG A 55 -15.32 -1.29 10.35
CA ARG A 55 -15.72 -2.56 10.95
C ARG A 55 -16.56 -2.34 12.21
N ALA A 56 -16.13 -1.47 13.12
CA ALA A 56 -16.85 -1.19 14.36
C ALA A 56 -18.25 -0.62 14.09
N GLU A 57 -18.36 0.28 13.11
CA GLU A 57 -19.65 0.84 12.68
C GLU A 57 -20.58 -0.24 12.12
N LEU A 58 -20.07 -1.14 11.26
CA LEU A 58 -20.88 -2.23 10.70
C LEU A 58 -21.32 -3.24 11.77
N VAL A 59 -20.50 -3.50 12.78
CA VAL A 59 -20.88 -4.34 13.92
C VAL A 59 -22.02 -3.67 14.70
N ALA A 60 -21.88 -2.39 15.06
CA ALA A 60 -22.92 -1.65 15.77
C ALA A 60 -24.23 -1.60 14.96
N GLN A 61 -24.15 -1.39 13.64
CA GLN A 61 -25.32 -1.47 12.75
C GLN A 61 -25.95 -2.87 12.78
N GLY A 62 -25.14 -3.93 12.77
CA GLY A 62 -25.61 -5.32 12.82
C GLY A 62 -26.33 -5.66 14.13
N GLU A 63 -25.83 -5.17 15.25
CA GLU A 63 -26.43 -5.35 16.58
C GLU A 63 -27.75 -4.59 16.72
N SER A 64 -27.85 -3.40 16.13
CA SER A 64 -29.08 -2.59 16.15
C SER A 64 -30.17 -3.09 15.20
N THR A 65 -29.80 -3.83 14.15
CA THR A 65 -30.71 -4.27 13.10
C THR A 65 -31.39 -5.58 13.44
N GLN A 66 -32.73 -5.65 13.39
CA GLN A 66 -33.51 -6.87 13.66
C GLN A 66 -33.75 -7.76 12.42
N SER A 67 -33.44 -7.25 11.22
CA SER A 67 -33.62 -8.00 9.97
C SER A 67 -32.47 -8.98 9.73
N PHE A 68 -32.80 -10.27 9.64
CA PHE A 68 -31.82 -11.34 9.35
C PHE A 68 -31.08 -11.15 8.02
N ILE A 69 -31.77 -10.64 6.99
CA ILE A 69 -31.18 -10.40 5.67
C ILE A 69 -30.13 -9.29 5.77
N GLU A 70 -30.44 -8.20 6.45
CA GLU A 70 -29.51 -7.08 6.63
C GLU A 70 -28.33 -7.47 7.52
N GLN A 71 -28.58 -8.20 8.62
CA GLN A 71 -27.50 -8.76 9.44
C GLN A 71 -26.56 -9.66 8.60
N SER A 72 -27.11 -10.49 7.72
CA SER A 72 -26.32 -11.34 6.84
C SER A 72 -25.48 -10.54 5.83
N LYS A 73 -26.02 -9.44 5.28
CA LYS A 73 -25.26 -8.52 4.42
C LYS A 73 -24.13 -7.83 5.18
N LEU A 74 -24.41 -7.33 6.38
CA LEU A 74 -23.42 -6.67 7.23
C LEU A 74 -22.28 -7.62 7.62
N LYS A 75 -22.60 -8.86 8.01
CA LYS A 75 -21.59 -9.90 8.27
C LYS A 75 -20.67 -10.15 7.09
N ARG A 76 -21.21 -10.22 5.86
CA ARG A 76 -20.39 -10.37 4.65
C ARG A 76 -19.45 -9.19 4.44
N LYS A 77 -19.93 -7.96 4.67
CA LYS A 77 -19.09 -6.76 4.58
C LYS A 77 -17.95 -6.78 5.61
N ILE A 78 -18.25 -7.16 6.85
CA ILE A 78 -17.24 -7.29 7.91
C ILE A 78 -16.15 -8.29 7.50
N ILE A 79 -16.52 -9.44 6.94
CA ILE A 79 -15.55 -10.44 6.44
C ILE A 79 -14.64 -9.84 5.37
N LEU A 80 -15.18 -9.04 4.44
CA LEU A 80 -14.37 -8.39 3.40
C LEU A 80 -13.38 -7.39 3.99
N ILE A 81 -13.80 -6.60 4.98
CA ILE A 81 -12.91 -5.67 5.69
C ILE A 81 -11.82 -6.42 6.44
N ASP A 82 -12.16 -7.51 7.14
CA ASP A 82 -11.18 -8.33 7.87
C ASP A 82 -10.13 -8.94 6.91
N LEU A 83 -10.55 -9.37 5.72
CA LEU A 83 -9.66 -9.84 4.67
C LEU A 83 -8.76 -8.72 4.13
N GLU A 84 -9.30 -7.54 3.89
CA GLU A 84 -8.51 -6.39 3.44
C GLU A 84 -7.48 -5.97 4.49
N ALA A 85 -7.88 -5.89 5.76
CA ALA A 85 -6.99 -5.56 6.86
C ALA A 85 -5.85 -6.60 7.00
N SER A 86 -6.16 -7.88 6.79
CA SER A 86 -5.15 -8.95 6.81
C SER A 86 -4.15 -8.80 5.66
N ARG A 87 -4.63 -8.56 4.43
CA ARG A 87 -3.77 -8.28 3.27
C ARG A 87 -2.92 -7.03 3.44
N LEU A 88 -3.47 -5.98 4.04
CA LEU A 88 -2.72 -4.77 4.36
C LEU A 88 -1.57 -5.06 5.33
N LYS A 89 -1.84 -5.86 6.36
CA LYS A 89 -0.82 -6.29 7.33
C LYS A 89 0.28 -7.10 6.68
N GLU A 90 -0.05 -8.04 5.80
CA GLU A 90 0.92 -8.86 5.06
C GLU A 90 1.76 -8.04 4.08
N ARG A 91 1.12 -7.19 3.26
CA ARG A 91 1.82 -6.36 2.27
C ARG A 91 2.81 -5.40 2.92
N TRP A 92 2.45 -4.88 4.08
CA TRP A 92 3.23 -3.90 4.83
C TRP A 92 3.87 -4.48 6.10
N SER A 93 4.06 -5.80 6.17
CA SER A 93 4.96 -6.43 7.15
C SER A 93 6.42 -6.24 6.75
#